data_AF-X0WFI8-F1
#
_entry.id   AF-X0WFI8-F1
#
_cell.length_a   1.000
_cell.length_b   1.000
_cell.length_c   1.000
_cell.angle_alpha   90.00
_cell.angle_beta   90.00
_cell.angle_gamma   90.00
#
_symmetry.space_group_name_H-M   'P 1'
#
loop_
_entity.id
_entity.type
_entity.pdbx_description
1 polymer ?
#
loop_
_entity_poly.entity_id
_entity_poly.type
_entity_poly.pdbx_seq_one_letter_code
_entity_poly.pdbx_strand_id
1 'polypeptide(L)'
;VVVCRACSDPPCAKVCPTGALVPKEGGGVKLDITKCIGCGYCKDACIIGAIFWDDEINKPMVCTYCGYCAKFCPHEVLELEKEDS
;
A
#
# COMPACT_ATOMS: atom_id res chain seq x y z
N VAL A 1 7.37 -12.47 0.54
CA VAL A 1 7.21 -11.02 0.30
C VAL A 1 6.07 -10.50 1.16
N VAL A 2 6.18 -9.30 1.73
CA VAL A 2 5.05 -8.64 2.43
C VAL A 2 4.48 -7.60 1.47
N VAL A 3 3.19 -7.70 1.17
CA VAL A 3 2.48 -6.82 0.24
C VAL A 3 1.18 -6.32 0.87
N CYS A 4 0.63 -5.23 0.34
CA CYS A 4 -0.69 -4.75 0.75
C CYS A 4 -1.74 -5.82 0.45
N ARG A 5 -2.69 -6.02 1.37
CA ARG A 5 -3.74 -7.05 1.28
C ARG A 5 -5.04 -6.55 0.63
N ALA A 6 -4.99 -5.43 -0.09
CA ALA A 6 -6.16 -4.85 -0.75
C ALA A 6 -7.39 -4.69 0.17
N CYS A 7 -7.19 -4.24 1.40
CA CYS A 7 -8.30 -3.99 2.33
C CYS A 7 -9.38 -3.11 1.67
N SER A 8 -10.63 -3.57 1.68
CA SER A 8 -11.80 -2.79 1.25
C SER A 8 -12.06 -1.58 2.14
N ASP A 9 -11.71 -1.71 3.42
CA ASP A 9 -11.80 -0.67 4.43
C ASP A 9 -10.41 -0.36 5.04
N PRO A 10 -9.53 0.35 4.32
CA PRO A 10 -8.11 0.44 4.65
C PRO A 10 -7.85 1.34 5.89
N PRO A 11 -7.35 0.78 7.01
CA PRO A 11 -7.08 1.57 8.22
C PRO A 11 -6.01 2.63 7.97
N CYS A 12 -5.04 2.34 7.11
CA CYS A 12 -3.98 3.27 6.73
C CYS A 12 -4.51 4.55 6.05
N ALA A 13 -5.59 4.46 5.26
CA ALA A 13 -6.25 5.63 4.71
C ALA A 13 -7.02 6.41 5.77
N LYS A 14 -7.75 5.71 6.65
CA LYS A 14 -8.57 6.33 7.71
C LYS A 14 -7.77 7.19 8.67
N VAL A 15 -6.57 6.76 9.03
CA VAL A 15 -5.70 7.51 9.96
C VAL A 15 -4.92 8.63 9.28
N CYS A 16 -4.99 8.75 7.95
CA CYS A 16 -4.20 9.75 7.22
C CYS A 16 -4.82 11.14 7.39
N PRO A 17 -4.19 12.08 8.12
CA PRO A 17 -4.81 13.35 8.46
C PRO A 17 -4.95 14.29 7.26
N THR A 18 -4.19 14.06 6.19
CA THR A 18 -4.19 14.89 4.98
C THR A 18 -4.93 14.26 3.80
N GLY A 19 -5.45 13.03 3.96
CA GLY A 19 -6.06 12.28 2.86
C GLY A 19 -5.06 11.92 1.75
N ALA A 20 -3.77 11.83 2.06
CA ALA A 20 -2.74 11.43 1.10
C ALA A 20 -2.81 9.95 0.70
N LEU A 21 -3.37 9.07 1.53
CA LEU A 21 -3.68 7.69 1.15
C LEU A 21 -5.13 7.60 0.71
N VAL A 22 -5.32 7.42 -0.60
CA VAL A 22 -6.63 7.38 -1.26
C VAL A 22 -7.02 5.92 -1.49
N PRO A 23 -8.16 5.43 -0.97
CA PRO A 23 -8.67 4.10 -1.29
C PRO A 23 -8.86 3.90 -2.80
N LYS A 24 -8.61 2.69 -3.29
CA LYS A 24 -8.84 2.30 -4.69
C LYS A 24 -10.09 1.44 -4.82
N GLU A 25 -10.72 1.48 -5.98
CA GLU A 25 -11.65 0.42 -6.41
C GLU A 25 -10.89 -0.91 -6.50
N GLY A 26 -11.51 -2.01 -6.04
CA GLY A 26 -10.84 -3.30 -5.87
C GLY A 26 -9.93 -3.40 -4.63
N GLY A 27 -9.89 -2.37 -3.78
CA GLY A 27 -9.24 -2.41 -2.47
C GLY A 27 -7.79 -1.91 -2.41
N GLY A 28 -7.34 -1.66 -1.19
CA GLY A 28 -6.03 -1.04 -0.92
C GLY A 28 -6.03 0.46 -1.19
N VAL A 29 -4.83 1.06 -1.32
CA VAL A 29 -4.68 2.52 -1.38
C VAL A 29 -3.65 2.96 -2.42
N LYS A 30 -3.75 4.23 -2.84
CA LYS A 30 -2.75 4.98 -3.62
C LYS A 30 -2.22 6.12 -2.77
N LEU A 31 -0.91 6.35 -2.82
CA LEU A 31 -0.31 7.54 -2.22
C LEU A 31 -0.34 8.73 -3.19
N ASP A 32 -0.90 9.84 -2.74
CA ASP A 32 -0.69 11.17 -3.28
C ASP A 32 0.46 11.83 -2.51
N ILE A 33 1.65 11.82 -3.12
CA ILE A 33 2.87 12.34 -2.49
C ILE A 33 2.75 13.84 -2.18
N THR A 34 1.98 14.60 -2.98
CA THR A 34 1.86 16.06 -2.83
C THR A 34 1.13 16.47 -1.55
N LYS A 35 0.25 15.61 -1.03
CA LYS A 35 -0.50 15.81 0.21
C LYS A 35 0.18 15.16 1.42
N CYS A 36 1.16 14.30 1.21
CA CYS A 36 1.77 13.53 2.28
C CYS A 36 2.72 14.39 3.10
N ILE A 37 2.51 14.46 4.42
CA ILE A 37 3.36 15.23 5.35
C ILE A 37 4.40 14.37 6.09
N GLY A 38 4.45 13.05 5.82
CA GLY A 38 5.43 12.17 6.47
C GLY A 38 5.16 11.86 7.95
N CYS A 39 3.89 11.86 8.39
CA CYS A 39 3.54 11.67 9.81
C CYS A 39 3.69 10.23 10.35
N GLY A 40 3.88 9.23 9.49
CA GLY A 40 4.06 7.84 9.91
C GLY A 40 2.79 7.06 10.30
N TYR A 41 1.66 7.72 10.62
CA TYR A 41 0.47 7.03 11.14
C TYR A 41 -0.05 5.87 10.28
N CYS A 42 0.05 6.00 8.95
CA CYS A 42 -0.33 4.93 8.04
C CYS A 42 0.50 3.64 8.22
N LYS A 43 1.79 3.78 8.52
CA LYS A 43 2.70 2.66 8.80
C LYS A 43 2.27 1.93 10.06
N ASP A 44 2.00 2.67 11.13
CA ASP A 44 1.56 2.11 12.41
C ASP A 44 0.18 1.45 12.34
N ALA A 45 -0.72 2.02 11.53
CA ALA A 45 -2.07 1.49 11.34
C ALA A 45 -2.11 0.20 10.47
N CYS A 46 -1.06 -0.11 9.73
CA CYS A 46 -1.02 -1.31 8.89
C CYS A 46 -0.62 -2.53 9.72
N ILE A 47 -1.60 -3.30 10.19
CA ILE A 47 -1.39 -4.46 11.08
C ILE A 47 -0.45 -5.55 10.52
N ILE A 48 -0.31 -5.63 9.19
CA ILE A 48 0.58 -6.59 8.51
C ILE A 48 1.95 -6.00 8.15
N GLY A 49 2.18 -4.71 8.43
CA GLY A 49 3.42 -4.03 8.10
C GLY A 49 3.70 -3.89 6.60
N ALA A 50 2.67 -3.76 5.76
CA ALA A 50 2.82 -3.66 4.31
C ALA A 50 3.14 -2.25 3.78
N ILE A 51 3.24 -1.26 4.67
CA ILE A 51 3.68 0.10 4.35
C ILE A 51 5.13 0.23 4.78
N PHE A 52 6.01 0.30 3.80
CA PHE A 52 7.43 0.55 4.03
C PHE A 52 7.69 2.07 4.09
N TRP A 53 8.89 2.46 4.47
CA TRP A 53 9.26 3.87 4.58
C TRP A 53 10.51 4.15 3.74
N ASP A 54 10.46 5.26 3.02
CA ASP A 54 11.62 5.85 2.37
C ASP A 54 12.10 6.99 3.27
N ASP A 55 13.23 6.76 3.93
CA ASP A 55 13.84 7.71 4.86
C ASP A 55 14.49 8.91 4.16
N GLU A 56 14.85 8.79 2.87
CA GLU A 56 15.52 9.88 2.13
C GLU A 56 14.53 11.01 1.83
N ILE A 57 13.31 10.67 1.43
CA ILE A 57 12.25 11.66 1.15
C ILE A 57 11.20 11.78 2.27
N ASN A 58 11.36 11.00 3.35
CA ASN A 58 10.44 10.91 4.47
C ASN A 58 8.98 10.65 4.03
N LYS A 59 8.78 9.59 3.22
CA LYS A 59 7.47 9.20 2.68
C LYS A 59 7.22 7.69 2.82
N PRO A 60 5.94 7.27 2.92
CA PRO A 60 5.61 5.86 2.87
C PRO A 60 5.79 5.30 1.45
N MET A 61 6.33 4.10 1.36
CA MET A 61 6.31 3.27 0.16
C MET A 61 5.17 2.27 0.26
N VAL A 62 4.21 2.37 -0.65
CA VAL A 62 3.00 1.54 -0.68
C VAL A 62 2.99 0.65 -1.92
N CYS A 63 2.58 -0.62 -1.77
CA CYS A 63 2.40 -1.54 -2.88
C CYS A 63 1.49 -0.93 -3.97
N THR A 64 1.99 -0.92 -5.20
CA THR A 64 1.25 -0.42 -6.38
C THR A 64 0.48 -1.51 -7.11
N TYR A 65 0.60 -2.77 -6.68
CA TYR A 65 0.08 -3.96 -7.37
C TYR A 65 0.64 -4.12 -8.80
N CYS A 66 1.92 -3.81 -9.00
CA CYS A 66 2.57 -3.93 -10.31
C CYS A 66 2.82 -5.39 -10.76
N GLY A 67 2.60 -6.38 -9.90
CA GLY A 67 2.77 -7.81 -10.22
C GLY A 67 4.21 -8.29 -10.36
N TYR A 68 5.21 -7.44 -10.16
CA TYR A 68 6.62 -7.80 -10.33
C TYR A 68 7.04 -8.97 -9.43
N CYS A 69 6.59 -9.00 -8.18
CA CYS A 69 6.88 -10.09 -7.25
C CYS A 69 6.30 -11.44 -7.71
N ALA A 70 5.13 -11.45 -8.36
CA ALA A 70 4.54 -12.66 -8.94
C ALA A 70 5.30 -13.08 -10.20
N LYS A 71 5.53 -12.13 -11.13
CA LYS A 71 6.22 -12.37 -12.41
C LYS A 71 7.63 -12.98 -12.25
N PHE A 72 8.37 -12.56 -11.22
CA PHE A 72 9.74 -13.03 -10.97
C PHE A 72 9.82 -14.06 -9.84
N CYS A 73 8.70 -14.65 -9.42
CA CYS A 73 8.70 -15.71 -8.42
C CYS A 73 9.30 -16.99 -9.01
N PRO A 74 10.49 -17.45 -8.57
CA PRO A 74 11.14 -18.63 -9.17
C PRO A 74 10.45 -19.95 -8.80
N HIS A 75 9.56 -19.92 -7.82
CA HIS A 75 8.84 -21.08 -7.31
C HIS A 75 7.37 -21.10 -7.74
N GLU A 76 6.92 -20.09 -8.49
CA GLU A 76 5.53 -20.01 -9.01
C GLU A 76 4.46 -20.09 -7.90
N VAL A 77 4.79 -19.62 -6.69
CA VAL A 77 3.87 -19.65 -5.53
C VAL A 77 3.10 -18.33 -5.33
N LEU A 78 3.20 -17.40 -6.28
CA LEU A 78 2.59 -16.07 -6.19
C LEU A 78 1.84 -15.77 -7.49
N GLU A 79 0.60 -15.30 -7.33
CA GLU A 79 -0.26 -14.85 -8.43
C GLU A 79 -0.90 -13.50 -8.06
N LEU A 80 -1.18 -12.68 -9.07
CA LEU A 80 -1.90 -11.42 -8.91
C LEU A 80 -3.15 -11.46 -9.78
N GLU A 81 -4.31 -11.55 -9.13
CA GLU A 81 -5.61 -11.47 -9.77
C GLU A 81 -6.17 -10.05 -9.65
N LYS A 82 -6.92 -9.61 -10.66
CA LYS A 82 -7.69 -8.36 -10.60
C LYS A 82 -9.14 -8.73 -10.36
N GLU A 83 -9.73 -8.14 -9.33
CA GLU A 83 -11.16 -8.28 -9.07
C GLU A 83 -11.86 -7.13 -9.81
N ASP A 84 -12.45 -7.45 -10.96
CA ASP A 84 -13.25 -6.51 -11.74
C ASP A 84 -14.60 -6.33 -11.00
N SER A 85 -14.74 -5.21 -10.28
CA SER A 85 -16.01 -4.77 -9.67
C SER A 85 -16.84 -3.93 -10.63
#